data_AF-J1E975-F1
#
_entry.id   AF-J1E975-F1
#
_cell.length_a   1.000
_cell.length_b   1.000
_cell.length_c   1.000
_cell.angle_alpha   90.00
_cell.angle_beta   90.00
_cell.angle_gamma   90.00
#
_symmetry.space_group_name_H-M   'P 1'
#
loop_
_entity.id
_entity.type
_entity.pdbx_description
1 polymer ?
#
loop_
_entity_poly.entity_id
_entity_poly.type
_entity_poly.pdbx_seq_one_letter_code
_entity_poly.pdbx_strand_id
1 'polypeptide(L)'
;MEINNLACFLECVMCGSTEPKELRRENIKRILSKTPRLAAEIQSTVTVDENGGKTWHPDMDRVRNVVLKLARGHLHFELSVQERDDPDVFEIAPLSVLTAESREFFECPEPGPMAVWPELGSRAFLRALPLRGQMPDGWLDVQEGRYRYLVGQGHGNYAHIVIGEYLACWVAWG
;
A
#
# COMPACT_ATOMS: atom_id res chain seq x y z
N MET A 1 6.90 13.94 6.17
CA MET A 1 6.98 13.20 7.46
C MET A 1 5.63 12.55 7.76
N GLU A 2 5.12 11.70 6.85
CA GLU A 2 3.77 11.11 6.94
C GLU A 2 3.79 9.58 6.78
N ILE A 3 4.62 9.05 5.88
CA ILE A 3 4.79 7.60 5.65
C ILE A 3 5.19 6.84 6.92
N ASN A 4 6.12 7.40 7.72
CA ASN A 4 6.54 6.77 8.97
C ASN A 4 5.39 6.67 9.99
N ASN A 5 4.42 7.59 9.96
CA ASN A 5 3.27 7.52 10.87
C ASN A 5 2.32 6.40 10.47
N LEU A 6 2.04 6.23 9.18
CA LEU A 6 1.23 5.12 8.69
C LEU A 6 1.88 3.77 9.02
N ALA A 7 3.19 3.64 8.81
CA ALA A 7 3.90 2.41 9.15
C ALA A 7 3.83 2.08 10.66
N CYS A 8 3.97 3.09 11.53
CA CYS A 8 3.82 2.92 12.98
C CYS A 8 2.39 2.51 13.34
N PHE A 9 1.38 3.18 12.77
CA PHE A 9 -0.02 2.86 12.99
C PHE A 9 -0.34 1.42 12.60
N LEU A 10 0.04 0.99 11.39
CA LEU A 10 -0.22 -0.37 10.91
C LEU A 10 0.47 -1.43 11.78
N GLU A 11 1.70 -1.18 12.23
CA GLU A 11 2.37 -2.09 13.17
C GLU A 11 1.58 -2.22 14.48
N CYS A 12 1.07 -1.11 15.01
CA CYS A 12 0.25 -1.12 16.22
C CYS A 12 -1.06 -1.89 16.02
N VAL A 13 -1.73 -1.71 14.88
CA VAL A 13 -2.94 -2.47 14.51
C VAL A 13 -2.64 -3.97 14.46
N MET A 14 -1.59 -4.36 13.75
CA MET A 14 -1.23 -5.77 13.57
C MET A 14 -0.76 -6.45 14.87
N CYS A 15 -0.14 -5.71 15.78
CA CYS A 15 0.27 -6.21 17.10
C CYS A 15 -0.81 -6.04 18.17
N GLY A 16 -1.87 -5.28 17.90
CA GLY A 16 -2.90 -4.95 18.87
C GLY A 16 -2.42 -4.06 20.03
N SER A 17 -1.30 -3.35 19.87
CA SER A 17 -0.64 -2.59 20.94
C SER A 17 0.12 -1.37 20.44
N THR A 18 0.19 -0.32 21.25
CA THR A 18 1.04 0.86 21.02
C THR A 18 2.34 0.84 21.83
N GLU A 19 2.50 -0.18 22.67
CA GLU A 19 3.63 -0.31 23.57
C GLU A 19 4.86 -0.89 22.83
N PRO A 20 6.00 -0.18 22.77
CA PRO A 20 7.16 -0.60 21.98
C PRO A 20 7.66 -2.04 22.24
N LYS A 21 7.58 -2.55 23.47
CA LYS A 21 8.07 -3.91 23.77
C LYS A 21 7.21 -5.02 23.12
N GLU A 22 5.98 -4.71 22.73
CA GLU A 22 5.01 -5.66 22.15
C GLU A 22 5.00 -5.65 20.62
N LEU A 23 5.72 -4.72 19.99
CA LEU A 23 5.81 -4.61 18.53
C LEU A 23 6.82 -5.61 17.97
N ARG A 24 6.77 -5.87 16.66
CA ARG A 24 7.71 -6.79 15.99
C ARG A 24 8.85 -6.06 15.31
N ARG A 25 8.58 -4.90 14.72
CA ARG A 25 9.54 -4.14 13.91
C ARG A 25 10.45 -3.25 14.76
N GLU A 26 11.72 -3.63 14.88
CA GLU A 26 12.75 -2.89 15.64
C GLU A 26 12.87 -1.41 15.27
N ASN A 27 12.73 -1.07 13.98
CA ASN A 27 12.76 0.33 13.56
C ASN A 27 11.57 1.13 14.12
N ILE A 28 10.39 0.52 14.20
CA ILE A 28 9.17 1.14 14.74
C ILE A 28 9.24 1.22 16.26
N LYS A 29 9.72 0.16 16.95
CA LYS A 29 10.02 0.21 18.39
C LYS A 29 10.84 1.44 18.73
N ARG A 30 11.97 1.61 18.03
CA ARG A 30 12.87 2.74 18.23
C ARG A 30 12.20 4.09 17.97
N ILE A 31 11.30 4.19 16.98
CA ILE A 31 10.56 5.43 16.70
C ILE A 31 9.58 5.75 17.83
N LEU A 32 8.76 4.78 18.23
CA LEU A 32 7.73 5.00 19.26
C LEU A 32 8.33 5.19 20.66
N SER A 33 9.45 4.53 20.98
CA SER A 33 10.20 4.81 22.20
C SER A 33 10.77 6.23 22.26
N LYS A 34 11.15 6.81 21.11
CA LYS A 34 11.67 8.17 21.01
C LYS A 34 10.59 9.24 20.90
N THR A 35 9.39 8.84 20.48
CA THR A 35 8.26 9.75 20.24
C THR A 35 7.01 9.25 20.99
N PRO A 36 6.96 9.33 22.34
CA PRO A 36 5.82 8.85 23.12
C PRO A 36 4.49 9.52 22.75
N ARG A 37 4.55 10.79 22.30
CA ARG A 37 3.39 11.52 21.80
C ARG A 37 2.72 10.81 20.63
N LEU A 38 3.48 10.25 19.70
CA LEU A 38 2.93 9.51 18.55
C LEU A 38 2.23 8.22 18.99
N ALA A 39 2.80 7.50 19.97
CA ALA A 39 2.17 6.32 20.53
C ALA A 39 0.85 6.68 21.23
N ALA A 40 0.81 7.77 21.99
CA ALA A 40 -0.41 8.27 22.64
C ALA A 40 -1.46 8.73 21.62
N GLU A 41 -1.05 9.43 20.56
CA GLU A 41 -1.92 9.83 19.46
C GLU A 41 -2.55 8.59 18.81
N ILE A 42 -1.76 7.58 18.45
CA ILE A 42 -2.27 6.32 17.90
C ILE A 42 -3.21 5.63 18.90
N GLN A 43 -2.83 5.53 20.18
CA GLN A 43 -3.64 4.87 21.22
C GLN A 43 -5.00 5.55 21.40
N SER A 44 -5.07 6.87 21.24
CA SER A 44 -6.31 7.64 21.34
C SER A 44 -7.32 7.33 20.23
N THR A 45 -6.89 6.67 19.15
CA THR A 45 -7.75 6.24 18.04
C THR A 45 -8.37 4.87 18.26
N VAL A 46 -8.07 4.21 19.38
CA VAL A 46 -8.55 2.85 19.68
C VAL A 46 -9.81 2.91 20.52
N THR A 47 -10.85 2.23 20.06
CA THR A 47 -12.04 1.92 20.86
C THR A 47 -11.95 0.45 21.30
N VAL A 48 -12.37 0.19 22.54
CA VAL A 48 -12.39 -1.16 23.12
C VAL A 48 -13.84 -1.50 23.40
N ASP A 49 -14.32 -2.61 22.85
CA ASP A 49 -15.67 -3.10 23.11
C ASP A 49 -15.78 -3.84 24.46
N GLU A 50 -17.00 -4.22 24.84
CA GLU A 50 -17.29 -4.92 26.10
C GLU A 50 -16.58 -6.29 26.21
N ASN A 51 -16.19 -6.89 25.09
CA ASN A 51 -15.49 -8.17 25.02
C ASN A 51 -13.96 -8.01 24.96
N GLY A 52 -13.44 -6.77 25.05
CA GLY A 52 -12.03 -6.46 24.91
C GLY A 52 -11.51 -6.42 23.48
N GLY A 53 -12.39 -6.50 22.48
CA GLY A 53 -12.09 -6.30 21.08
C GLY A 53 -11.67 -4.86 20.81
N LYS A 54 -10.58 -4.67 20.06
CA LYS A 54 -10.02 -3.35 19.73
C LYS A 54 -10.37 -2.97 18.31
N THR A 55 -11.03 -1.83 18.13
CA THR A 55 -11.23 -1.20 16.82
C THR A 55 -10.34 0.03 16.70
N TRP A 56 -9.60 0.15 15.60
CA TRP A 56 -8.62 1.22 15.38
C TRP A 56 -9.14 2.18 14.32
N HIS A 57 -9.15 3.48 14.63
CA HIS A 57 -9.80 4.50 13.80
C HIS A 57 -8.73 5.43 13.18
N PRO A 58 -8.11 5.06 12.05
CA PRO A 58 -7.10 5.89 11.43
C PRO A 58 -7.68 7.23 10.96
N ASP A 59 -6.84 8.26 10.93
CA ASP A 59 -7.10 9.49 10.18
C ASP A 59 -7.06 9.17 8.68
N MET A 60 -8.23 8.95 8.09
CA MET A 60 -8.35 8.50 6.71
C MET A 60 -7.87 9.53 5.69
N ASP A 61 -7.91 10.83 6.01
CA ASP A 61 -7.38 11.87 5.12
C ASP A 61 -5.85 11.77 5.05
N ARG A 62 -5.19 11.51 6.18
CA ARG A 62 -3.75 11.25 6.20
C ARG A 62 -3.38 9.95 5.50
N VAL A 63 -4.16 8.88 5.67
CA VAL A 63 -3.93 7.61 4.96
C VAL A 63 -4.05 7.82 3.46
N ARG A 64 -5.13 8.46 2.98
CA ARG A 64 -5.34 8.80 1.57
C ARG A 64 -4.20 9.62 1.00
N ASN A 65 -3.76 10.66 1.71
CA ASN A 65 -2.64 11.50 1.27
C ASN A 65 -1.34 10.71 1.10
N VAL A 66 -1.05 9.77 2.00
CA VAL A 66 0.13 8.89 1.88
C VAL A 66 -0.02 7.96 0.68
N VAL A 67 -1.16 7.27 0.56
CA VAL A 67 -1.42 6.31 -0.52
C VAL A 67 -1.37 6.99 -1.89
N LEU A 68 -1.98 8.17 -2.04
CA LEU A 68 -1.96 8.93 -3.29
C LEU A 68 -0.54 9.32 -3.71
N LYS A 69 0.28 9.78 -2.75
CA LYS A 69 1.68 10.12 -2.99
C LYS A 69 2.48 8.89 -3.45
N LEU A 70 2.24 7.73 -2.82
CA LEU A 70 2.90 6.48 -3.21
C LEU A 70 2.47 6.02 -4.59
N ALA A 71 1.17 6.03 -4.89
CA ALA A 71 0.63 5.65 -6.19
C ALA A 71 1.21 6.50 -7.33
N ARG A 72 1.14 7.83 -7.21
CA ARG A 72 1.74 8.75 -8.18
C ARG A 72 3.25 8.59 -8.30
N GLY A 73 3.93 8.37 -7.17
CA GLY A 73 5.37 8.13 -7.13
C GLY A 73 5.78 6.89 -7.93
N HIS A 74 5.02 5.79 -7.80
CA HIS A 74 5.29 4.54 -8.51
C HIS A 74 4.95 4.62 -9.99
N LEU A 75 3.82 5.24 -10.34
CA LEU A 75 3.48 5.53 -11.74
C LEU A 75 4.61 6.33 -12.41
N HIS A 76 5.10 7.38 -11.75
CA HIS A 76 6.19 8.17 -12.28
C HIS A 76 7.50 7.39 -12.37
N PHE A 77 7.83 6.59 -11.35
CA PHE A 77 9.11 5.89 -11.29
C PHE A 77 9.20 4.73 -12.30
N GLU A 78 8.13 3.95 -12.47
CA GLU A 78 8.13 2.76 -13.32
C GLU A 78 7.67 3.06 -14.74
N LEU A 79 6.69 3.95 -14.92
CA LEU A 79 6.01 4.22 -16.19
C LEU A 79 6.29 5.62 -16.76
N SER A 80 7.00 6.49 -16.04
CA SER A 80 7.19 7.92 -16.40
C SER A 80 5.90 8.75 -16.46
N VAL A 81 4.78 8.20 -15.98
CA VAL A 81 3.46 8.85 -15.97
C VAL A 81 3.35 9.84 -14.81
N GLN A 82 2.70 10.98 -15.05
CA GLN A 82 2.41 11.98 -14.02
C GLN A 82 0.91 12.28 -13.95
N GLU A 83 0.21 11.60 -13.05
CA GLU A 83 -1.18 11.90 -12.74
C GLU A 83 -1.29 13.09 -11.79
N ARG A 84 -2.03 14.12 -12.21
CA ARG A 84 -2.20 15.38 -11.46
C ARG A 84 -3.60 15.55 -10.88
N ASP A 85 -4.59 15.00 -11.56
CA ASP A 85 -5.98 15.05 -11.15
C ASP A 85 -6.29 14.01 -10.08
N ASP A 86 -7.45 14.16 -9.45
CA ASP A 86 -7.95 13.17 -8.49
C ASP A 86 -8.25 11.85 -9.21
N PRO A 87 -7.96 10.71 -8.58
CA PRO A 87 -8.22 9.40 -9.17
C PRO A 87 -9.73 9.12 -9.24
N ASP A 88 -10.14 8.41 -10.29
CA ASP A 88 -11.53 7.94 -10.47
C ASP A 88 -11.86 6.82 -9.48
N VAL A 89 -10.86 6.01 -9.11
CA VAL A 89 -10.98 4.93 -8.13
C VAL A 89 -9.96 5.13 -7.01
N PHE A 90 -10.43 5.07 -5.77
CA PHE A 90 -9.58 5.12 -4.59
C PHE A 90 -10.13 4.21 -3.48
N GLU A 91 -9.61 3.00 -3.42
CA GLU A 91 -9.99 2.00 -2.43
C GLU A 91 -8.85 1.70 -1.46
N ILE A 92 -9.18 1.65 -0.18
CA ILE A 92 -8.26 1.24 0.89
C ILE A 92 -9.02 0.27 1.80
N ALA A 93 -8.50 -0.94 1.95
CA ALA A 93 -9.12 -1.96 2.80
C ALA A 93 -8.08 -2.94 3.35
N PRO A 94 -8.31 -3.52 4.53
CA PRO A 94 -7.56 -4.70 4.94
C PRO A 94 -7.75 -5.85 3.93
N LEU A 95 -6.68 -6.56 3.59
CA LEU A 95 -6.73 -7.74 2.71
C LEU A 95 -7.71 -8.80 3.21
N SER A 96 -7.91 -8.89 4.53
CA SER A 96 -8.82 -9.85 5.16
C SER A 96 -10.30 -9.55 4.94
N VAL A 97 -10.66 -8.32 4.52
CA VAL A 97 -12.07 -7.96 4.27
C VAL A 97 -12.45 -8.01 2.80
N LEU A 98 -11.46 -8.16 1.90
CA LEU A 98 -11.73 -8.35 0.48
C LEU A 98 -12.43 -9.69 0.24
N THR A 99 -13.41 -9.70 -0.65
CA THR A 99 -13.98 -10.95 -1.18
C THR A 99 -12.92 -11.69 -1.99
N ALA A 100 -13.13 -12.99 -2.24
CA ALA A 100 -12.22 -13.77 -3.07
C ALA A 100 -12.06 -13.15 -4.47
N GLU A 101 -13.16 -12.71 -5.08
CA GLU A 101 -13.20 -12.06 -6.40
C GLU A 101 -12.48 -10.72 -6.40
N SER A 102 -12.77 -9.82 -5.45
CA SER A 102 -12.09 -8.53 -5.35
C SER A 102 -10.60 -8.70 -5.08
N ARG A 103 -10.23 -9.73 -4.31
CA ARG A 103 -8.82 -10.05 -4.05
C ARG A 103 -8.13 -10.63 -5.29
N GLU A 104 -8.79 -11.46 -6.06
CA GLU A 104 -8.25 -11.98 -7.33
C GLU A 104 -7.99 -10.85 -8.31
N PHE A 105 -8.96 -9.96 -8.52
CA PHE A 105 -8.78 -8.76 -9.33
C PHE A 105 -7.63 -7.86 -8.81
N PHE A 106 -7.54 -7.69 -7.49
CA PHE A 106 -6.48 -6.90 -6.88
C PHE A 106 -5.08 -7.52 -7.05
N GLU A 107 -4.94 -8.84 -6.89
CA GLU A 107 -3.64 -9.52 -6.97
C GLU A 107 -3.22 -9.75 -8.42
N CYS A 108 -4.17 -9.94 -9.33
CA CYS A 108 -3.98 -10.23 -10.74
C CYS A 108 -4.91 -9.36 -11.61
N PRO A 109 -4.67 -8.04 -11.69
CA PRO A 109 -5.47 -7.18 -12.55
C PRO A 109 -5.31 -7.64 -14.00
N GLU A 110 -6.44 -7.93 -14.67
CA GLU A 110 -6.41 -8.43 -16.04
C GLU A 110 -5.62 -7.48 -16.95
N PRO A 111 -4.60 -7.95 -17.68
CA PRO A 111 -4.03 -7.16 -18.74
C PRO A 111 -5.12 -6.99 -19.80
N GLY A 112 -5.60 -5.77 -19.99
CA GLY A 112 -6.64 -5.48 -20.98
C GLY A 112 -6.31 -6.06 -22.36
N PRO A 113 -7.32 -6.24 -23.25
CA PRO A 113 -7.19 -6.91 -24.55
C PRO A 113 -6.14 -6.29 -25.48
N MET A 114 -5.67 -5.08 -25.18
CA MET A 114 -4.40 -4.54 -25.64
C MET A 114 -3.51 -4.36 -24.41
N ALA A 115 -2.63 -5.33 -24.13
CA ALA A 115 -1.55 -5.11 -23.18
C ALA A 115 -0.72 -3.93 -23.70
N VAL A 116 -0.98 -2.73 -23.15
CA VAL A 116 -0.30 -1.51 -23.54
C VAL A 116 1.16 -1.73 -23.20
N TRP A 117 1.99 -1.83 -24.24
CA TRP A 117 3.42 -1.92 -24.04
C TRP A 117 3.87 -0.63 -23.34
N PRO A 118 4.60 -0.74 -22.22
CA PRO A 118 5.11 0.44 -21.55
C PRO A 118 5.98 1.27 -22.50
N GLU A 119 6.09 2.58 -22.23
CA GLU A 119 6.90 3.48 -23.03
C GLU A 119 8.33 2.96 -23.20
N LEU A 120 8.87 3.07 -24.42
CA LEU A 120 10.22 2.61 -24.74
C LEU A 120 11.24 3.32 -23.86
N GLY A 121 11.99 2.54 -23.08
CA GLY A 121 13.00 3.06 -22.14
C GLY A 121 12.48 3.29 -20.72
N SER A 122 11.18 3.08 -20.46
CA SER A 122 10.65 3.00 -19.08
C SER A 122 11.21 1.78 -18.34
N ARG A 123 11.16 1.81 -17.00
CA ARG A 123 11.57 0.65 -16.21
C ARG A 123 10.63 -0.53 -16.44
N ALA A 124 9.33 -0.27 -16.53
CA ALA A 124 8.36 -1.29 -16.88
C ALA A 124 8.67 -1.95 -18.23
N PHE A 125 9.08 -1.19 -19.24
CA PHE A 125 9.51 -1.74 -20.53
C PHE A 125 10.74 -2.65 -20.37
N LEU A 126 11.75 -2.23 -19.61
CA LEU A 126 12.95 -3.04 -19.37
C LEU A 126 12.64 -4.34 -18.62
N ARG A 127 11.64 -4.34 -17.72
CA ARG A 127 11.18 -5.52 -16.97
C ARG A 127 10.34 -6.47 -17.83
N ALA A 128 9.60 -5.94 -18.80
CA ALA A 128 8.82 -6.73 -19.75
C ALA A 128 9.69 -7.45 -20.81
N LEU A 129 10.96 -7.07 -20.96
CA LEU A 129 11.87 -7.77 -21.87
C LEU A 129 12.20 -9.18 -21.36
N PRO A 130 12.02 -10.24 -22.18
CA PRO A 130 12.10 -11.64 -21.76
C PRO A 130 13.52 -12.17 -21.48
N LEU A 131 14.50 -11.31 -21.16
CA LEU A 131 15.90 -11.70 -20.89
C LEU A 131 16.06 -12.68 -19.71
N ARG A 132 15.01 -12.93 -18.91
CA ARG A 132 15.01 -13.88 -17.78
C ARG A 132 13.79 -14.81 -17.68
N GLY A 133 13.09 -15.11 -18.77
CA GLY A 133 12.23 -16.31 -18.86
C GLY A 133 11.03 -16.45 -17.90
N GLN A 134 10.70 -15.45 -17.09
CA GLN A 134 9.46 -15.37 -16.32
C GLN A 134 8.98 -13.92 -16.41
N MET A 135 7.76 -13.71 -16.90
CA MET A 135 7.02 -12.50 -16.52
C MET A 135 6.70 -12.70 -15.04
N PRO A 136 7.28 -11.92 -14.12
CA PRO A 136 6.80 -11.90 -12.75
C PRO A 136 5.31 -11.56 -12.79
N ASP A 137 4.58 -11.96 -11.77
CA ASP A 137 3.20 -11.57 -11.43
C ASP A 137 2.90 -10.04 -11.42
N GLY A 138 3.79 -9.22 -11.98
CA GLY A 138 3.71 -7.76 -12.05
C GLY A 138 4.11 -7.07 -10.75
N TRP A 139 4.20 -7.81 -9.64
CA TRP A 139 4.49 -7.23 -8.33
C TRP A 139 5.98 -6.95 -8.16
N LEU A 140 6.25 -5.73 -7.68
CA LEU A 140 7.55 -5.30 -7.24
C LEU A 140 7.58 -5.37 -5.72
N ASP A 141 8.19 -6.44 -5.20
CA ASP A 141 8.48 -6.57 -3.78
C ASP A 141 9.70 -5.72 -3.40
N VAL A 142 9.46 -4.63 -2.68
CA VAL A 142 10.52 -3.70 -2.24
C VAL A 142 11.06 -4.12 -0.88
N GLN A 143 10.20 -4.67 -0.03
CA GLN A 143 10.53 -5.14 1.31
C GLN A 143 9.60 -6.32 1.62
N GLU A 144 10.19 -7.51 1.65
CA GLU A 144 9.47 -8.77 1.87
C GLU A 144 8.53 -8.68 3.08
N GLY A 145 7.26 -9.02 2.85
CA GLY A 145 6.20 -9.01 3.87
C GLY A 145 5.82 -7.61 4.40
N ARG A 146 6.32 -6.53 3.79
CA ARG A 146 6.15 -5.15 4.29
C ARG A 146 5.65 -4.19 3.24
N TYR A 147 6.16 -4.28 2.02
CA TYR A 147 5.84 -3.33 0.99
C TYR A 147 6.06 -3.91 -0.40
N ARG A 148 4.95 -4.11 -1.10
CA ARG A 148 4.95 -4.48 -2.52
C ARG A 148 3.95 -3.61 -3.27
N TYR A 149 4.20 -3.39 -4.55
CA TYR A 149 3.31 -2.64 -5.41
C TYR A 149 3.31 -3.18 -6.83
N LEU A 150 2.25 -2.91 -7.57
CA LEU A 150 2.07 -3.23 -8.97
C LEU A 150 1.48 -1.98 -9.63
N VAL A 151 2.00 -1.61 -10.80
CA VAL A 151 1.46 -0.50 -11.61
C VAL A 151 1.24 -0.94 -13.04
N GLY A 152 0.25 -0.35 -13.71
CA GLY A 152 -0.07 -0.68 -15.10
C GLY A 152 -0.92 0.37 -15.79
N GLN A 153 -1.18 0.13 -17.08
CA GLN A 153 -1.87 1.06 -18.00
C GLN A 153 -2.99 0.39 -18.81
N GLY A 154 -3.50 -0.77 -18.37
CA GLY A 154 -4.37 -1.63 -19.19
C GLY A 154 -5.74 -1.03 -19.56
N HIS A 155 -6.38 -0.35 -18.61
CA HIS A 155 -7.70 0.30 -18.79
C HIS A 155 -7.69 1.75 -18.27
N GLY A 156 -6.51 2.37 -18.27
CA GLY A 156 -6.20 3.54 -17.44
C GLY A 156 -4.96 3.29 -16.61
N ASN A 157 -4.39 4.34 -16.04
CA ASN A 157 -3.22 4.25 -15.17
C ASN A 157 -3.65 3.79 -13.79
N TYR A 158 -3.01 2.76 -13.24
CA TYR A 158 -3.37 2.26 -11.91
C TYR A 158 -2.17 1.85 -11.08
N ALA A 159 -2.37 1.85 -9.76
CA ALA A 159 -1.43 1.39 -8.77
C ALA A 159 -2.15 0.52 -7.73
N HIS A 160 -1.69 -0.72 -7.58
CA HIS A 160 -2.05 -1.61 -6.49
C HIS A 160 -0.88 -1.62 -5.50
N ILE A 161 -1.15 -1.39 -4.23
CA ILE A 161 -0.12 -1.28 -3.19
C ILE A 161 -0.55 -2.12 -2.00
N VAL A 162 0.38 -2.92 -1.47
CA VAL A 162 0.20 -3.67 -0.23
C VAL A 162 1.20 -3.18 0.81
N ILE A 163 0.70 -2.83 1.99
CA ILE A 163 1.50 -2.40 3.14
C ILE A 163 1.32 -3.40 4.28
N GLY A 164 2.43 -4.01 4.69
CA GLY A 164 2.49 -4.95 5.83
C GLY A 164 1.75 -6.27 5.61
N GLU A 165 1.51 -6.68 4.36
CA GLU A 165 0.59 -7.80 4.00
C GLU A 165 -0.77 -7.70 4.72
N TYR A 166 -1.19 -6.47 5.01
CA TYR A 166 -2.41 -6.17 5.72
C TYR A 166 -3.26 -5.17 4.95
N LEU A 167 -2.71 -4.01 4.56
CA LEU A 167 -3.48 -2.95 3.92
C LEU A 167 -3.34 -3.03 2.40
N ALA A 168 -4.43 -3.32 1.70
CA ALA A 168 -4.55 -3.21 0.26
C ALA A 168 -5.02 -1.79 -0.12
N CYS A 169 -4.35 -1.20 -1.10
CA CYS A 169 -4.70 0.10 -1.65
C CYS A 169 -4.75 0.00 -3.17
N TRP A 170 -5.88 0.38 -3.77
CA TRP A 170 -6.05 0.47 -5.20
C TRP A 170 -6.38 1.90 -5.59
N VAL A 171 -5.58 2.46 -6.49
CA VAL A 171 -5.78 3.80 -7.04
C VAL A 171 -5.74 3.72 -8.56
N ALA A 172 -6.71 4.30 -9.26
CA ALA A 172 -6.75 4.32 -10.72
C ALA A 172 -7.24 5.66 -11.29
N TRP A 173 -6.76 5.97 -12.49
CA TRP A 173 -7.09 7.13 -13.31
C TRP A 173 -7.43 6.69 -14.73
N GLY A 174 -8.50 7.24 -15.29
CA GLY A 174 -8.93 6.99 -16.67
C GLY A 174 -10.18 6.11 -16.80
#